data_AF-A0AAV6YRK7-F1
#
_entry.id   AF-A0AAV6YRK7-F1
#
_cell.length_a   1.000
_cell.length_b   1.000
_cell.length_c   1.000
_cell.angle_alpha   90.00
_cell.angle_beta   90.00
_cell.angle_gamma   90.00
#
_symmetry.space_group_name_H-M   'P 1'
#
loop_
_entity.id
_entity.type
_entity.pdbx_description
1 polymer ?
#
loop_
_entity_poly.entity_id
_entity_poly.type
_entity_poly.pdbx_seq_one_letter_code
_entity_poly.pdbx_strand_id
1 'polypeptide(L)'
;QAGMYEAVNDVYKVLIPVHEANRDAKKLCTIHGKLQEAFSKIVHQVGKRMFGTYFRVGFYGTRFGDLDEQEFVYKEPAITKLAEISHRLE
;
A
#
# COMPACT_ATOMS: atom_id res chain seq x y z
N GLN A 1 -7.99 -4.27 -3.07
CA GLN A 1 -7.21 -4.76 -1.92
C GLN A 1 -5.76 -4.35 -2.14
N ALA A 2 -5.11 -3.66 -1.19
CA ALA A 2 -3.85 -2.91 -1.44
C ALA A 2 -2.57 -3.76 -1.61
N GLY A 3 -2.66 -5.10 -1.69
CA GLY A 3 -1.51 -6.01 -1.86
C GLY A 3 -0.49 -6.06 -0.70
N MET A 4 -0.67 -5.22 0.33
CA MET A 4 0.15 -5.13 1.53
C MET A 4 -0.32 -6.16 2.56
N TYR A 5 0.13 -7.40 2.39
CA TYR A 5 -0.23 -8.50 3.29
C TYR A 5 0.62 -8.49 4.57
N GLU A 6 1.78 -7.83 4.54
CA GLU A 6 2.72 -7.71 5.66
C GLU A 6 2.10 -6.94 6.82
N ALA A 7 1.37 -5.86 6.52
CA ALA A 7 0.71 -5.03 7.53
C ALA A 7 -0.35 -5.80 8.34
N VAL A 8 -0.90 -6.89 7.78
CA VAL A 8 -1.87 -7.75 8.48
C VAL A 8 -1.26 -8.37 9.73
N ASN A 9 0.02 -8.76 9.68
CA ASN A 9 0.73 -9.32 10.82
C ASN A 9 0.87 -8.31 11.95
N ASP A 10 1.26 -7.08 11.62
CA ASP A 10 1.51 -6.05 12.64
C ASP A 10 0.22 -5.60 13.33
N VAL A 11 -0.91 -5.57 12.62
CA VAL A 11 -2.22 -5.33 13.24
C VAL A 11 -2.60 -6.47 14.19
N TYR A 12 -2.44 -7.73 13.78
CA TYR A 12 -2.84 -8.85 14.62
C TYR A 12 -1.96 -9.07 15.84
N LYS A 13 -0.67 -8.70 15.81
CA LYS A 13 0.20 -8.71 17.00
C LYS A 13 -0.39 -7.89 18.16
N VAL A 14 -1.16 -6.84 17.87
CA VAL A 14 -1.84 -6.03 18.89
C VAL A 14 -3.13 -6.70 19.37
N LEU A 15 -3.88 -7.34 18.46
CA LEU A 15 -5.18 -7.95 18.78
C LEU A 15 -5.10 -9.31 19.46
N ILE A 16 -4.06 -10.10 19.16
CA ILE A 16 -3.88 -11.45 19.71
C ILE A 16 -3.86 -11.43 21.26
N PRO A 17 -3.03 -10.60 21.93
CA PRO A 17 -3.01 -10.54 23.40
C PRO A 17 -4.37 -10.16 24.01
N VAL A 18 -5.14 -9.30 23.34
CA VAL A 18 -6.48 -8.89 23.79
C VAL A 18 -7.44 -10.08 23.74
N HIS A 19 -7.42 -10.86 22.66
CA HIS A 19 -8.30 -12.02 22.53
C HIS A 19 -7.86 -13.22 23.38
N GLU A 20 -6.55 -13.37 23.63
CA GLU A 20 -5.98 -14.32 24.59
C GLU A 20 -6.44 -14.02 26.02
N ALA A 21 -6.33 -12.75 26.46
CA ALA A 21 -6.78 -12.32 27.78
C ALA A 21 -8.29 -12.57 27.98
N ASN A 22 -9.09 -12.37 26.92
CA ASN A 22 -10.52 -12.60 26.93
C ASN A 22 -10.92 -14.08 26.73
N ARG A 23 -9.96 -14.99 26.52
CA ARG A 23 -10.18 -16.42 26.22
C ARG A 23 -11.13 -16.66 25.04
N ASP A 24 -11.15 -15.75 24.07
CA ASP A 24 -12.01 -15.83 22.89
C ASP A 24 -11.36 -16.70 21.79
N ALA A 25 -11.44 -18.02 21.98
CA ALA A 25 -10.82 -19.00 21.08
C ALA A 25 -11.36 -18.92 19.64
N LYS A 26 -12.63 -18.52 19.45
CA LYS A 26 -13.25 -18.41 18.13
C LYS A 26 -12.64 -17.26 17.33
N LYS A 27 -12.40 -16.11 17.96
CA LYS A 27 -11.69 -14.99 17.31
C LYS A 27 -10.23 -15.31 17.08
N LEU A 28 -9.55 -15.96 18.02
CA LEU A 28 -8.16 -16.40 17.82
C LEU A 28 -8.03 -17.33 16.60
N CYS A 29 -8.90 -18.32 16.46
CA CYS A 29 -8.94 -19.20 15.28
C CYS A 29 -9.11 -18.39 13.98
N THR A 30 -10.02 -17.43 13.96
CA THR A 30 -10.26 -16.56 12.80
C THR A 30 -9.03 -15.71 12.45
N ILE A 31 -8.37 -15.15 13.45
CA ILE A 31 -7.16 -14.32 13.29
C ILE A 31 -6.03 -15.15 12.68
N HIS A 32 -5.75 -16.32 13.25
CA HIS A 32 -4.69 -17.19 12.75
C HIS A 32 -4.97 -17.71 11.34
N GLY A 33 -6.23 -18.01 11.00
CA GLY A 33 -6.60 -18.36 9.62
C GLY A 33 -6.31 -17.23 8.63
N LYS A 34 -6.66 -15.98 8.98
CA LYS A 34 -6.34 -14.81 8.13
C LYS A 34 -4.85 -14.55 8.02
N LEU A 35 -4.07 -14.79 9.08
CA LEU A 35 -2.60 -14.69 9.03
C LEU A 35 -2.00 -15.75 8.10
N GLN A 36 -2.48 -16.99 8.16
CA GLN A 36 -2.07 -18.07 7.27
C GLN A 36 -2.31 -17.68 5.80
N GLU A 37 -3.51 -17.19 5.48
CA GLU A 37 -3.82 -16.72 4.13
C GLU A 37 -2.92 -15.56 3.70
N ALA A 38 -2.68 -14.57 4.58
CA ALA A 38 -1.84 -13.42 4.28
C ALA A 38 -0.39 -13.84 3.98
N PHE A 39 0.23 -14.67 4.83
CA PHE A 39 1.58 -15.18 4.61
C PHE A 39 1.66 -16.05 3.36
N SER A 40 0.65 -16.88 3.11
CA SER A 40 0.58 -17.66 1.88
C SER A 40 0.59 -16.74 0.65
N LYS A 41 -0.19 -15.65 0.65
CA LYS A 41 -0.19 -14.67 -0.45
C LYS A 41 1.16 -13.96 -0.60
N ILE A 42 1.86 -13.63 0.49
CA ILE A 42 3.21 -13.06 0.43
C ILE A 42 4.15 -14.00 -0.33
N VAL A 43 4.21 -15.26 0.09
CA VAL A 43 5.09 -16.27 -0.51
C VAL A 43 4.76 -16.50 -1.99
N HIS A 44 3.48 -16.63 -2.34
CA HIS A 44 3.07 -16.88 -3.73
C HIS A 44 3.27 -15.69 -4.67
N GLN A 45 3.30 -14.47 -4.12
CA GLN A 45 3.39 -13.24 -4.89
C GLN A 45 4.75 -12.53 -4.77
N VAL A 46 5.77 -13.17 -4.18
CA VAL A 46 7.14 -12.64 -4.19
C VAL A 46 7.57 -12.34 -5.63
N GLY A 47 8.07 -11.12 -5.86
CA GLY A 47 8.51 -10.67 -7.19
C GLY A 47 7.40 -10.41 -8.22
N LYS A 48 6.13 -10.67 -7.88
CA LYS A 48 4.98 -10.44 -8.78
C LYS A 48 4.12 -9.25 -8.36
N ARG A 49 4.36 -8.69 -7.17
CA ARG A 49 3.62 -7.53 -6.65
C ARG A 49 4.23 -6.24 -7.17
N MET A 50 3.41 -5.46 -7.86
CA MET A 50 3.72 -4.09 -8.28
C MET A 50 2.87 -3.13 -7.46
N PHE A 51 3.51 -2.26 -6.67
CA PHE A 51 2.84 -1.39 -5.69
C PHE A 51 2.62 0.06 -6.16
N GLY A 52 3.11 0.36 -7.35
CA GLY A 52 2.99 1.66 -7.99
C GLY A 52 4.25 2.00 -8.79
N THR A 53 4.09 2.95 -9.70
CA THR A 53 5.20 3.65 -10.34
C THR A 53 5.31 5.04 -9.69
N TYR A 54 6.51 5.60 -9.63
CA TYR A 54 6.74 6.91 -9.02
C TYR A 54 7.31 7.89 -10.05
N PHE A 55 6.77 9.10 -10.07
CA PHE A 55 7.22 10.17 -10.95
C PHE A 55 7.49 11.44 -10.15
N ARG A 56 8.59 12.14 -10.48
CA ARG A 56 8.81 13.49 -9.98
C ARG A 56 8.10 14.48 -10.91
N VAL A 57 7.21 15.28 -10.36
CA VAL A 57 6.43 16.29 -11.10
C VAL A 57 6.78 17.66 -10.53
N GLY A 58 7.25 18.56 -11.38
CA GLY A 58 7.56 19.94 -11.03
C GLY A 58 6.66 20.91 -11.78
N PHE A 59 6.19 21.93 -11.09
CA PHE A 59 5.36 22.99 -11.66
C PHE A 59 6.20 24.26 -11.78
N TYR A 60 6.25 24.83 -12.99
CA TYR A 60 7.11 25.97 -13.30
C TYR A 60 6.37 27.03 -14.11
N GLY A 61 6.39 28.26 -13.62
CA GLY A 61 5.78 29.43 -14.23
C GLY A 61 4.74 30.09 -13.32
N THR A 62 4.72 31.42 -13.33
CA THR A 62 3.90 32.25 -12.44
C THR A 62 2.38 32.00 -12.51
N ARG A 63 1.90 31.34 -13.58
CA ARG A 63 0.50 30.90 -13.71
C ARG A 63 0.10 29.81 -12.71
N PHE A 64 1.08 29.10 -12.15
CA PHE A 64 0.87 28.04 -11.16
C PHE A 64 0.70 28.56 -9.73
N GLY A 65 0.86 29.88 -9.49
CA GLY A 65 0.67 30.48 -8.17
C GLY A 65 1.58 29.85 -7.12
N ASP A 66 1.00 29.38 -6.01
CA ASP A 66 1.74 28.75 -4.91
C ASP A 66 2.46 27.44 -5.29
N LEU A 67 2.13 26.87 -6.45
CA LEU A 67 2.79 25.68 -6.98
C LEU A 67 4.04 26.02 -7.80
N ASP A 68 4.30 27.29 -8.12
CA ASP A 68 5.50 27.67 -8.87
C ASP A 68 6.76 27.23 -8.12
N GLU A 69 7.70 26.64 -8.86
CA GLU A 69 8.94 26.04 -8.38
C GLU A 69 8.76 24.88 -7.39
N GLN A 70 7.53 24.36 -7.20
CA GLN A 70 7.28 23.21 -6.32
C GLN A 70 7.46 21.88 -7.06
N GLU A 71 8.12 20.94 -6.39
CA GLU A 71 8.31 19.56 -6.86
C GLU A 71 7.66 18.55 -5.91
N PHE A 72 7.07 17.52 -6.49
CA PHE A 72 6.36 16.47 -5.76
C PHE A 72 6.69 15.09 -6.30
N VAL A 73 6.53 14.08 -5.45
CA VAL A 73 6.59 12.67 -5.86
C VAL A 73 5.17 12.14 -6.01
N TYR A 74 4.77 11.87 -7.24
CA TYR A 74 3.47 11.31 -7.58
C TYR A 74 3.57 9.78 -7.55
N LYS A 75 2.69 9.14 -6.77
CA LYS A 75 2.53 7.68 -6.75
C LYS A 75 1.38 7.29 -7.67
N GLU A 76 1.72 6.57 -8.73
CA GLU A 76 0.80 6.09 -9.75
C GLU A 76 0.48 4.60 -9.59
N PRO A 77 -0.58 4.09 -10.22
CA PRO A 77 -0.80 2.67 -10.38
C PRO A 77 0.43 1.94 -10.95
N ALA A 78 0.52 0.64 -10.63
CA ALA A 78 1.66 -0.22 -10.83
C ALA A 78 2.34 -0.23 -12.21
N ILE A 79 1.61 0.06 -13.29
CA ILE A 79 2.10 -0.10 -14.67
C ILE A 79 1.97 1.22 -15.45
N THR A 80 1.69 2.34 -14.76
CA THR A 80 1.54 3.63 -15.42
C THR A 80 2.86 4.04 -16.05
N LYS A 81 2.83 4.32 -17.36
CA LYS A 81 3.99 4.81 -18.13
C LYS A 81 4.07 6.34 -18.09
N LEU A 82 5.27 6.86 -18.37
CA LEU A 82 5.51 8.31 -18.40
C LEU A 82 4.54 9.05 -19.32
N ALA A 83 4.31 8.54 -20.53
CA ALA A 83 3.39 9.15 -21.48
C ALA A 83 1.94 9.26 -20.94
N GLU A 84 1.50 8.30 -20.13
CA GLU A 84 0.15 8.30 -19.57
C GLU A 84 -0.04 9.37 -18.49
N ILE A 85 0.98 9.55 -17.62
CA ILE A 85 0.93 10.62 -16.61
C ILE A 85 1.17 11.99 -17.23
N SER A 86 2.09 12.12 -18.19
CA SER A 86 2.35 13.38 -18.90
C SER A 86 1.09 13.90 -19.59
N HIS A 87 0.39 13.05 -20.36
CA HIS A 87 -0.85 13.45 -21.03
C HIS A 87 -1.97 13.87 -20.07
N ARG A 88 -1.98 13.35 -18.84
CA ARG A 88 -2.97 13.71 -17.82
C ARG A 88 -2.63 15.03 -17.10
N LEU A 89 -1.36 15.42 -17.10
CA LEU A 89 -0.85 16.64 -16.45
C LEU A 89 -0.75 17.83 -17.41
N GLU A 90 -0.80 17.58 -18.72
CA GLU A 90 -0.98 18.60 -19.78
C GLU A 90 -2.37 19.27 -19.70
#